data_AF-A0A954W9G2-F1
#
_entry.id   AF-A0A954W9G2-F1
#
_cell.length_a   1.000
_cell.length_b   1.000
_cell.length_c   1.000
_cell.angle_alpha   90.00
_cell.angle_beta   90.00
_cell.angle_gamma   90.00
#
_symmetry.space_group_name_H-M   'P 1'
#
loop_
_entity.id
_entity.type
_entity.pdbx_description
1 polymer ?
#
loop_
_entity_poly.entity_id
_entity_poly.type
_entity_poly.pdbx_seq_one_letter_code
_entity_poly.pdbx_strand_id
1 'polypeptide(L)'
;ELPAKIVSPFLVMIVCSLFTPRNSQEALDRYYSKMKTPVDPDPAKDNEKLALAYRSPEEMERRKLFPGSSLEFQKPRAVDIIGFIVCFAICFAIIGLAMLVGTIGS
;
A
#
# COMPACT_ATOMS: atom_id res chain seq x y z
N GLU A 1 -23.45 1.95 16.36
CA GLU A 1 -22.89 3.15 17.03
C GLU A 1 -21.38 3.41 16.80
N LEU A 2 -20.46 2.45 17.00
CA LEU A 2 -19.02 2.68 16.76
C LEU A 2 -18.60 2.99 15.30
N PRO A 3 -19.17 2.34 14.25
CA PRO A 3 -18.66 2.50 12.87
C PRO A 3 -18.78 3.93 12.36
N ALA A 4 -19.89 4.60 12.66
CA ALA A 4 -20.16 5.94 12.19
C ALA A 4 -19.15 6.96 12.75
N LYS A 5 -18.74 6.81 14.03
CA LYS A 5 -17.75 7.70 14.66
C LYS A 5 -16.34 7.54 14.11
N ILE A 6 -16.01 6.35 13.60
CA ILE A 6 -14.70 6.06 13.00
C ILE A 6 -14.69 6.53 11.54
N VAL A 7 -15.76 6.30 10.79
CA VAL A 7 -15.82 6.58 9.35
C VAL A 7 -16.12 8.05 9.04
N SER A 8 -16.90 8.74 9.88
CA SER A 8 -17.29 10.14 9.65
C SER A 8 -16.12 11.12 9.45
N PRO A 9 -15.01 11.11 10.23
CA PRO A 9 -13.91 12.04 9.99
C PRO A 9 -13.26 11.81 8.61
N PHE A 10 -13.08 10.55 8.19
CA PHE A 10 -12.51 10.24 6.87
C PHE A 10 -13.43 10.69 5.74
N LEU A 11 -14.74 10.50 5.87
CA LEU A 11 -15.69 10.99 4.87
C LEU A 11 -15.63 12.51 4.72
N VAL A 12 -15.61 13.25 5.83
CA VAL A 12 -15.48 14.72 5.79
C VAL A 12 -14.18 15.12 5.11
N MET A 13 -13.05 14.47 5.43
CA MET A 13 -11.76 14.73 4.79
C MET A 13 -11.80 14.47 3.28
N ILE A 14 -12.39 13.35 2.84
CA ILE A 14 -12.51 13.02 1.40
C ILE A 14 -13.36 14.08 0.69
N VAL A 15 -14.51 14.45 1.25
CA VAL A 15 -15.38 15.47 0.67
C VAL A 15 -14.66 16.82 0.57
N CYS A 16 -14.04 17.29 1.65
CA CYS A 16 -13.26 18.53 1.63
C CYS A 16 -12.09 18.48 0.63
N SER A 17 -11.43 17.32 0.49
CA SER A 17 -10.33 17.13 -0.46
C SER A 17 -10.78 17.26 -1.91
N LEU A 18 -12.03 16.90 -2.24
CA LEU A 18 -12.56 17.04 -3.60
C LEU A 18 -12.79 18.51 -3.99
N PHE A 19 -13.03 19.38 -3.00
CA PHE A 19 -13.21 20.82 -3.21
C PHE A 19 -11.90 21.63 -3.09
N THR A 20 -10.81 21.01 -2.64
CA THR A 20 -9.52 21.70 -2.46
C THR A 20 -8.70 21.65 -3.75
N PRO A 21 -8.00 22.74 -4.14
CA PRO A 21 -7.16 22.75 -5.33
C PRO A 21 -6.07 21.67 -5.30
N ARG A 22 -5.82 21.03 -6.45
CA ARG A 22 -4.73 20.07 -6.60
C ARG A 22 -3.38 20.80 -6.61
N ASN A 23 -2.36 20.16 -6.03
CA ASN A 23 -0.98 20.64 -6.14
C ASN A 23 -0.45 20.44 -7.58
N SER A 24 0.69 21.06 -7.92
CA SER A 24 1.30 20.94 -9.24
C SER A 24 1.69 19.49 -9.56
N GLN A 25 1.47 19.09 -10.82
CA GLN A 25 1.75 17.72 -11.27
C GLN A 25 3.24 17.37 -11.10
N GLU A 26 4.14 18.30 -11.45
CA GLU A 26 5.59 18.11 -11.29
C GLU A 26 6.00 17.83 -9.83
N ALA A 27 5.44 18.58 -8.86
CA ALA A 27 5.73 18.36 -7.45
C ALA A 27 5.20 17.01 -6.96
N LEU A 28 4.00 16.62 -7.42
CA LEU A 28 3.39 15.33 -7.11
C LEU A 28 4.17 14.17 -7.70
N ASP A 29 4.56 14.25 -8.97
CA ASP A 29 5.30 13.20 -9.66
C ASP A 29 6.65 12.95 -8.98
N ARG A 30 7.38 14.02 -8.64
CA ARG A 30 8.62 13.95 -7.88
C ARG A 30 8.41 13.37 -6.48
N TYR A 31 7.35 13.76 -5.78
CA TYR A 31 7.04 13.25 -4.45
C TYR A 31 6.73 11.75 -4.50
N TYR A 32 5.87 11.32 -5.42
CA TYR A 32 5.43 9.94 -5.53
C TYR A 32 6.52 9.02 -6.07
N SER A 33 7.35 9.46 -7.01
CA SER A 33 8.48 8.67 -7.47
C SER A 33 9.48 8.42 -6.33
N LYS A 34 9.76 9.43 -5.51
CA LYS A 34 10.61 9.27 -4.32
C LYS A 34 10.00 8.31 -3.31
N MET A 35 8.71 8.45 -2.99
CA MET A 35 8.06 7.60 -1.98
C MET A 35 7.90 6.15 -2.39
N LYS A 36 7.82 5.88 -3.70
CA LYS A 36 7.69 4.52 -4.23
C LYS A 36 9.05 3.87 -4.55
N THR A 37 10.15 4.62 -4.51
CA THR A 37 11.49 4.07 -4.75
C THR A 37 12.04 3.51 -3.43
N PRO A 38 12.37 2.21 -3.35
CA PRO A 38 12.99 1.64 -2.15
C PRO A 38 14.36 2.25 -1.91
N VAL A 39 14.61 2.64 -0.66
CA VAL A 39 15.90 3.21 -0.24
C VAL A 39 17.00 2.16 -0.36
N ASP A 40 18.09 2.51 -1.04
CA ASP A 40 19.31 1.69 -1.07
C ASP A 40 20.26 2.10 0.06
N PRO A 41 20.89 1.15 0.78
CA PRO A 41 21.91 1.48 1.78
C PRO A 41 23.13 2.23 1.22
N ASP A 42 23.44 2.05 -0.08
CA ASP A 42 24.50 2.76 -0.78
C ASP A 42 23.99 4.10 -1.35
N PRO A 43 24.48 5.25 -0.85
CA PRO A 43 24.01 6.57 -1.29
C PRO A 43 24.20 6.83 -2.79
N ALA A 44 25.24 6.26 -3.42
CA ALA A 44 25.48 6.48 -4.84
C ALA A 44 24.41 5.77 -5.68
N LYS A 45 24.09 4.52 -5.32
CA LYS A 45 23.07 3.71 -6.00
C LYS A 45 21.66 4.22 -5.73
N ASP A 46 21.39 4.72 -4.53
CA ASP A 46 20.09 5.31 -4.19
C ASP A 46 19.79 6.52 -5.08
N ASN A 47 20.77 7.42 -5.22
CA ASN A 47 20.64 8.60 -6.08
C ASN A 47 20.44 8.22 -7.56
N GLU A 48 21.12 7.20 -8.05
CA GLU A 48 20.93 6.70 -9.42
C GLU A 48 19.51 6.13 -9.62
N LYS A 49 19.03 5.31 -8.68
CA LYS A 49 17.66 4.75 -8.71
C LYS A 49 16.59 5.84 -8.67
N LEU A 50 16.80 6.87 -7.84
CA LEU A 50 15.89 8.02 -7.79
C LEU A 50 15.92 8.82 -9.09
N ALA A 51 17.10 9.06 -9.67
CA ALA A 51 17.22 9.75 -10.96
C ALA A 51 16.51 8.98 -12.08
N LEU A 52 16.62 7.65 -12.09
CA LEU A 52 15.86 6.78 -12.99
C LEU A 52 14.35 6.88 -12.75
N ALA A 53 13.90 6.85 -11.49
CA ALA A 53 12.49 6.97 -11.14
C ALA A 53 11.88 8.33 -11.53
N TYR A 54 12.65 9.42 -11.45
CA TYR A 54 12.21 10.74 -11.90
C TYR A 54 12.06 10.84 -13.43
N ARG A 55 12.83 10.06 -14.20
CA ARG A 55 12.77 10.05 -15.67
C ARG A 55 11.58 9.27 -16.22
N SER A 56 10.96 8.41 -15.41
CA SER A 56 9.90 7.49 -15.84
C SER A 56 8.63 7.57 -14.98
N PRO A 57 7.94 8.73 -14.87
CA PRO A 57 6.69 8.83 -14.10
C PRO A 57 5.59 7.87 -14.59
N GLU A 58 5.50 7.64 -15.90
CA GLU A 58 4.50 6.73 -16.51
C GLU A 58 4.67 5.28 -16.07
N GLU A 59 5.91 4.85 -15.81
CA GLU A 59 6.16 3.49 -15.30
C GLU A 59 5.68 3.32 -13.86
N MET A 60 5.77 4.40 -13.07
CA MET A 60 5.26 4.44 -11.71
C MET A 60 3.73 4.47 -11.69
N GLU A 61 3.11 5.08 -12.69
CA GLU A 61 1.65 5.06 -12.90
C GLU A 61 1.16 3.65 -13.23
N ARG A 62 1.86 2.92 -14.12
CA ARG A 62 1.50 1.55 -14.53
C ARG A 62 1.49 0.55 -13.36
N ARG A 63 2.30 0.80 -12.33
CA ARG A 63 2.38 -0.01 -11.10
C ARG A 63 1.21 0.22 -10.15
N LYS A 64 0.42 1.27 -10.34
CA LYS A 64 -0.82 1.48 -9.58
C LYS A 64 -1.85 0.41 -9.89
N LEU A 65 -2.71 0.16 -8.91
CA LEU A 65 -3.85 -0.73 -9.04
C LEU A 65 -4.93 -0.11 -9.96
N PHE A 66 -5.09 1.22 -9.89
CA PHE A 66 -6.04 1.99 -10.70
C PHE A 66 -5.31 3.11 -11.48
N PRO A 67 -4.70 2.78 -12.64
CA PRO A 67 -4.01 3.77 -13.47
C PRO A 67 -4.95 4.90 -13.92
N GLY A 68 -4.46 6.14 -13.96
CA GLY A 68 -5.23 7.31 -14.37
C GLY A 68 -6.16 7.87 -13.28
N SER A 69 -6.14 7.28 -12.08
CA SER A 69 -6.86 7.79 -10.91
C SER A 69 -5.93 8.52 -9.95
N SER A 70 -6.50 9.39 -9.11
CA SER A 70 -5.78 10.01 -7.99
C SER A 70 -5.50 9.04 -6.83
N LEU A 71 -5.88 7.76 -6.97
CA LEU A 71 -5.64 6.74 -5.96
C LEU A 71 -4.25 6.12 -6.16
N GLU A 72 -3.38 6.32 -5.17
CA GLU A 72 -1.97 5.89 -5.22
C GLU A 72 -1.75 4.43 -4.78
N PHE A 73 -2.81 3.61 -4.71
CA PHE A 73 -2.72 2.20 -4.33
C PHE A 73 -1.82 1.43 -5.30
N GLN A 74 -0.79 0.78 -4.76
CA GLN A 74 0.14 -0.04 -5.53
C GLN A 74 -0.42 -1.44 -5.74
N LYS A 75 -0.12 -2.05 -6.90
CA LYS A 75 -0.41 -3.47 -7.12
C LYS A 75 0.39 -4.31 -6.12
N PRO A 76 -0.25 -5.25 -5.39
CA PRO A 76 0.46 -6.18 -4.51
C PRO A 76 1.51 -6.95 -5.29
N ARG A 77 2.71 -7.10 -4.73
CA ARG A 77 3.76 -7.93 -5.33
C ARG A 77 3.53 -9.39 -4.96
N ALA A 78 4.16 -10.29 -5.71
CA ALA A 78 4.12 -11.72 -5.42
C ALA A 78 4.54 -12.04 -3.98
N VAL A 79 5.55 -11.34 -3.45
CA VAL A 79 5.99 -11.48 -2.05
C VAL A 79 4.89 -11.11 -1.06
N ASP A 80 4.17 -10.02 -1.32
CA ASP A 80 3.09 -9.56 -0.45
C ASP A 80 1.93 -10.58 -0.45
N ILE A 81 1.59 -11.14 -1.63
CA ILE A 81 0.55 -12.18 -1.78
C ILE A 81 0.96 -13.48 -1.09
N ILE A 82 2.18 -13.96 -1.33
CA ILE A 82 2.69 -15.20 -0.72
C ILE A 82 2.75 -15.04 0.80
N GLY A 83 3.26 -13.91 1.29
CA GLY A 83 3.31 -13.61 2.72
C GLY A 83 1.92 -13.63 3.37
N PHE A 84 0.92 -13.05 2.70
CA PHE A 84 -0.47 -13.10 3.16
C PHE A 84 -1.01 -14.54 3.23
N ILE A 85 -0.83 -15.34 2.18
CA ILE A 85 -1.31 -16.72 2.13
C ILE A 85 -0.66 -17.58 3.22
N VAL A 86 0.66 -17.44 3.41
CA VAL A 86 1.40 -18.18 4.45
C VAL A 86 0.90 -17.77 5.84
N CYS A 87 0.77 -16.48 6.11
CA CYS A 87 0.26 -15.97 7.38
C CYS A 87 -1.16 -16.49 7.66
N PHE A 88 -2.03 -16.42 6.66
CA PHE A 88 -3.40 -16.93 6.73
C PHE A 88 -3.42 -18.43 7.04
N ALA A 89 -2.64 -19.24 6.32
CA ALA A 89 -2.55 -20.68 6.54
C ALA A 89 -2.09 -21.03 7.96
N ILE A 90 -1.09 -20.32 8.50
CA ILE A 90 -0.59 -20.51 9.86
C ILE A 90 -1.68 -20.22 10.89
N CYS A 91 -2.44 -19.13 10.74
CA CYS A 91 -3.56 -18.81 11.63
C CYS A 91 -4.59 -19.94 11.69
N PHE A 92 -4.99 -20.49 10.53
CA PHE A 92 -5.91 -21.62 10.48
C PHE A 92 -5.32 -22.91 11.06
N ALA A 93 -4.03 -23.15 10.87
CA ALA A 93 -3.35 -24.30 11.45
C ALA A 93 -3.38 -24.25 12.99
N ILE A 94 -3.13 -23.08 13.58
CA ILE A 94 -3.19 -22.88 15.04
C ILE A 94 -4.61 -23.11 15.56
N ILE A 95 -5.62 -22.52 14.91
CA ILE A 95 -7.03 -22.71 15.31
C ILE A 95 -7.43 -24.18 15.19
N GLY A 96 -7.06 -24.84 14.09
CA GLY A 96 -7.33 -26.26 13.87
C GLY A 96 -6.67 -27.16 14.91
N LEU A 97 -5.41 -26.89 15.25
CA LEU A 97 -4.69 -27.61 16.29
C LEU A 97 -5.34 -27.40 17.68
N ALA A 98 -5.73 -26.17 18.01
CA ALA A 98 -6.43 -25.88 19.25
C ALA A 98 -7.76 -26.65 19.36
N MET A 99 -8.54 -26.71 18.28
CA MET A 99 -9.77 -27.50 18.25
C MET A 99 -9.50 -29.01 18.41
N LEU A 100 -8.48 -29.54 17.73
CA LEU A 100 -8.10 -30.95 17.83
C LEU A 100 -7.68 -31.32 19.26
N VAL A 101 -6.86 -30.49 19.92
CA VAL A 101 -6.51 -30.68 21.34
C VAL A 101 -7.75 -30.63 22.22
N GLY A 102 -8.68 -29.71 21.95
CA GLY A 102 -9.96 -29.62 22.66
C GLY A 102 -10.81 -30.89 22.59
N THR A 103 -10.77 -31.60 21.46
CA THR A 103 -11.51 -32.87 21.28
C THR A 103 -10.86 -34.08 21.96
N ILE A 104 -9.57 -34.02 22.31
CA ILE A 104 -8.89 -35.15 22.99
C ILE A 104 -9.29 -35.20 24.48
N GLY A 105 -9.72 -34.08 25.05
CA GLY A 105 -10.16 -33.98 26.46
C GLY A 105 -11.66 -34.13 26.70
N SER A 106 -12.46 -34.31 25.64
CA SER A 106 -13.91 -34.56 25.69
C SER A 106 -14.22 -36.03 25.46
#